data_AF-A0A2J6I650-F1
#
_entry.id   AF-A0A2J6I650-F1
#
_cell.length_a   1.000
_cell.length_b   1.000
_cell.length_c   1.000
_cell.angle_alpha   90.00
_cell.angle_beta   90.00
_cell.angle_gamma   90.00
#
_symmetry.space_group_name_H-M   'P 1'
#
loop_
_entity.id
_entity.type
_entity.pdbx_description
1 polymer ?
#
loop_
_entity_poly.entity_id
_entity_poly.type
_entity_poly.pdbx_seq_one_letter_code
_entity_poly.pdbx_strand_id
1 'polypeptide(L)'
;MILLVPDNYAYYAGMMLIFFAAYFILKLRFLRATIACWAILIIYNIAALFYEHSPVNVIVNTNFFFISANIIGMFAAYSLEYYTRRNFFLNQELKKEKLHIVDINKNLEKTVKERTNEMFLAKERAEESDRLKSAFLANMSHEIRTPMNGILGFSELLKNPKLSSDKQKKYIDIIEKSGVRMLNTLNEIIDISKIEAGLMKLDLGETNIHEQIEYIYSFFKPEMKAKGIKFNMKNSLPKEESIIIADSEKTYAILTNLVKNAIKYTEKGNIDIGYYKKGDFLEFFVKDTGIGIPADRQNAIFERFIQADITDIMARQGAGLGLSISKAYIEMLGGKIWLESEDGIGSTFRFSLPYIARKERNAIPENNAENKTDSGVKQEISGLKILITEDDFVSVKLLKIAVNAIAEEVIIAGSGLEAVEICRNNPDIDLILMDIRMPELNGYEATKEIRKFNKKVIIIAQTAFGLSGDREKSIAA
;
A
#
# COMPACT_ATOMS: atom_id res chain seq x y z
N MET A 1 -35.87 89.14 39.74
CA MET A 1 -35.04 90.35 39.77
C MET A 1 -34.49 90.61 38.38
N ILE A 2 -35.32 91.14 37.48
CA ILE A 2 -34.87 91.85 36.27
C ILE A 2 -35.76 93.09 36.25
N LEU A 3 -35.19 94.17 36.77
CA LEU A 3 -35.77 95.49 36.95
C LEU A 3 -34.90 96.43 36.12
N LEU A 4 -35.55 97.35 35.40
CA LEU A 4 -34.99 98.43 34.57
C LEU A 4 -34.45 97.99 33.20
N VAL A 5 -35.31 98.16 32.20
CA VAL A 5 -34.92 98.38 30.80
C VAL A 5 -34.14 99.70 30.74
N PRO A 6 -32.86 99.72 30.36
CA PRO A 6 -32.26 100.96 29.94
C PRO A 6 -32.73 101.24 28.51
N ASP A 7 -33.19 102.46 28.21
CA ASP A 7 -33.33 103.03 26.85
C ASP A 7 -31.93 103.17 26.21
N ASN A 8 -31.16 102.08 26.19
CA ASN A 8 -29.79 102.02 25.76
C ASN A 8 -29.68 100.93 24.71
N TYR A 9 -29.85 101.36 23.46
CA TYR A 9 -29.74 100.52 22.27
C TYR A 9 -28.42 99.72 22.24
N ALA A 10 -27.34 100.22 22.84
CA ALA A 10 -26.06 99.51 22.93
C ALA A 10 -26.13 98.23 23.78
N TYR A 11 -26.99 98.18 24.81
CA TYR A 11 -27.18 96.99 25.66
C TYR A 11 -27.92 95.88 24.91
N TYR A 12 -29.02 96.21 24.24
CA TYR A 12 -29.79 95.25 23.43
C TYR A 12 -29.00 94.76 22.22
N ALA A 13 -28.23 95.65 21.57
CA ALA A 13 -27.30 95.29 20.52
C ALA A 13 -26.21 94.32 21.03
N GLY A 14 -25.68 94.56 22.24
CA GLY A 14 -24.73 93.67 22.90
C GLY A 14 -25.29 92.28 23.22
N MET A 15 -26.55 92.18 23.68
CA MET A 15 -27.19 90.87 23.88
C MET A 15 -27.41 90.13 22.56
N MET A 16 -27.89 90.80 21.52
CA MET A 16 -28.01 90.20 20.17
C MET A 16 -26.67 89.68 19.65
N LEU A 17 -25.59 90.44 19.89
CA LEU A 17 -24.23 90.03 19.55
C LEU A 17 -23.89 88.65 20.12
N ILE A 18 -24.11 88.47 21.43
CA ILE A 18 -23.81 87.23 22.17
C ILE A 18 -24.62 86.05 21.61
N PHE A 19 -25.91 86.26 21.31
CA PHE A 19 -26.75 85.22 20.69
C PHE A 19 -26.28 84.83 19.29
N PHE A 20 -25.88 85.80 18.45
CA PHE A 20 -25.33 85.51 17.13
C PHE A 20 -24.01 84.75 17.22
N ALA A 21 -23.10 85.13 18.13
CA ALA A 21 -21.86 84.38 18.35
C ALA A 21 -22.12 82.94 18.77
N ALA A 22 -23.01 82.73 19.75
CA ALA A 22 -23.39 81.37 20.18
C ALA A 22 -23.99 80.54 19.02
N TYR A 23 -24.86 81.14 18.20
CA TYR A 23 -25.43 80.49 17.02
C TYR A 23 -24.35 80.08 16.00
N PHE A 24 -23.42 80.97 15.68
CA PHE A 24 -22.35 80.69 14.72
C PHE A 24 -21.37 79.64 15.24
N ILE A 25 -21.04 79.65 16.54
CA ILE A 25 -20.22 78.61 17.18
C ILE A 25 -20.89 77.23 17.09
N LEU A 26 -22.23 77.16 17.21
CA LEU A 26 -22.98 75.91 17.10
C LEU A 26 -23.11 75.40 15.65
N LYS A 27 -23.21 76.30 14.67
CA LYS A 27 -23.49 75.93 13.26
C LYS A 27 -22.25 75.83 12.37
N LEU A 28 -21.17 76.54 12.70
CA LEU A 28 -19.97 76.64 11.86
C LEU A 28 -18.80 75.84 12.44
N ARG A 29 -17.94 75.30 11.57
CA ARG A 29 -16.65 74.70 11.97
C ARG A 29 -15.73 75.75 12.58
N PHE A 30 -14.75 75.33 13.38
CA PHE A 30 -13.93 76.22 14.22
C PHE A 30 -13.44 77.48 13.49
N LEU A 31 -12.82 77.31 12.31
CA LEU A 31 -12.27 78.44 11.55
C LEU A 31 -13.35 79.43 11.09
N ARG A 32 -14.49 78.93 10.61
CA ARG A 32 -15.60 79.75 10.11
C ARG A 32 -16.35 80.43 11.26
N ALA A 33 -16.55 79.73 12.38
CA ALA A 33 -17.12 80.29 13.59
C ALA A 33 -16.26 81.43 14.14
N THR A 34 -14.94 81.22 14.19
CA THR A 34 -13.96 82.21 14.67
C THR A 34 -14.02 83.48 13.81
N ILE A 35 -13.95 83.36 12.49
CA ILE A 35 -14.00 84.49 11.55
C ILE A 35 -15.33 85.26 11.69
N ALA A 36 -16.47 84.55 11.75
CA ALA A 36 -17.78 85.17 11.89
C ALA A 36 -17.90 85.96 13.21
N CYS A 37 -17.41 85.42 14.31
CA CYS A 37 -17.46 86.07 15.62
C CYS A 37 -16.61 87.34 15.68
N TRP A 38 -15.40 87.32 15.11
CA TRP A 38 -14.56 88.52 15.01
C TRP A 38 -15.15 89.57 14.07
N ALA A 39 -15.72 89.16 12.94
CA ALA A 39 -16.40 90.08 12.02
C ALA A 39 -17.60 90.77 12.70
N ILE A 40 -18.39 90.03 13.48
CA ILE A 40 -19.51 90.57 14.26
C ILE A 40 -19.03 91.61 15.29
N LEU A 41 -17.92 91.34 16.00
CA LEU A 41 -17.34 92.30 16.94
C LEU A 41 -16.90 93.60 16.25
N ILE A 42 -16.28 93.49 15.08
CA ILE A 42 -15.83 94.64 14.29
C ILE A 42 -17.03 95.46 13.83
N ILE A 43 -18.07 94.80 13.29
CA ILE A 43 -19.32 95.46 12.85
C ILE A 43 -19.98 96.19 14.03
N TYR A 44 -20.04 95.58 15.21
CA TYR A 44 -20.59 96.20 16.41
C TYR A 44 -19.82 97.45 16.83
N ASN A 45 -18.48 97.40 16.85
CA ASN A 45 -17.67 98.55 17.22
C ASN A 45 -17.77 99.68 16.18
N ILE A 46 -17.83 99.36 14.90
CA ILE A 46 -18.08 100.34 13.83
C ILE A 46 -19.45 100.98 14.03
N ALA A 47 -20.52 100.18 14.23
CA ALA A 47 -21.87 100.70 14.44
C ALA A 47 -21.96 101.59 15.69
N ALA A 48 -21.31 101.20 16.78
CA ALA A 48 -21.28 101.97 18.04
C ALA A 48 -20.54 103.31 17.91
N LEU A 49 -19.63 103.48 16.95
CA LEU A 49 -18.97 104.76 16.66
C LEU A 49 -19.85 105.74 15.87
N PHE A 50 -20.78 105.21 15.05
CA PHE A 50 -21.64 106.01 14.18
C PHE A 50 -23.02 106.34 14.78
N TYR A 51 -23.51 105.57 15.76
CA TYR A 51 -24.84 105.73 16.36
C TYR A 51 -24.75 106.25 17.82
N GLU A 52 -25.04 107.55 18.00
CA GLU A 52 -25.17 108.29 19.28
C GLU A 52 -24.01 108.18 20.30
N HIS A 53 -23.94 109.10 21.28
CA HIS A 53 -22.93 109.10 22.34
C HIS A 53 -23.12 107.94 23.33
N SER A 54 -22.98 106.70 22.86
CA SER A 54 -22.94 105.50 23.68
C SER A 54 -21.78 105.64 24.68
N PRO A 55 -22.06 105.55 25.99
CA PRO A 55 -21.04 105.81 26.99
C PRO A 55 -19.95 104.72 26.91
N VAL A 56 -18.68 105.16 26.94
CA VAL A 56 -17.49 104.31 26.68
C VAL A 56 -17.45 103.07 27.57
N ASN A 57 -17.92 103.19 28.82
CA ASN A 57 -17.99 102.08 29.77
C ASN A 57 -18.90 100.93 29.31
N VAL A 58 -20.01 101.21 28.61
CA VAL A 58 -20.94 100.19 28.10
C VAL A 58 -20.34 99.45 26.93
N ILE A 59 -19.63 100.14 26.03
CA ILE A 59 -18.93 99.52 24.89
C ILE A 59 -17.79 98.62 25.40
N VAL A 60 -16.99 99.11 26.36
CA VAL A 60 -15.87 98.34 26.94
C VAL A 60 -16.38 97.09 27.65
N ASN A 61 -17.43 97.19 28.47
CA ASN A 61 -17.99 96.03 29.16
C ASN A 61 -18.57 95.01 28.17
N THR A 62 -19.34 95.44 27.17
CA THR A 62 -19.90 94.56 26.15
C THR A 62 -18.80 93.86 25.35
N ASN A 63 -17.77 94.60 24.94
CA ASN A 63 -16.60 94.02 24.25
C ASN A 63 -15.88 93.00 25.13
N PHE A 64 -15.67 93.30 26.42
CA PHE A 64 -15.01 92.38 27.35
C PHE A 64 -15.79 91.07 27.52
N PHE A 65 -17.11 91.14 27.75
CA PHE A 65 -17.95 89.95 27.85
C PHE A 65 -18.01 89.18 26.54
N PHE A 66 -18.11 89.86 25.40
CA PHE A 66 -18.16 89.24 24.10
C PHE A 66 -16.85 88.53 23.74
N ILE A 67 -15.70 89.18 23.96
CA ILE A 67 -14.38 88.58 23.73
C ILE A 67 -14.22 87.34 24.61
N SER A 68 -14.60 87.42 25.89
CA SER A 68 -14.53 86.29 26.83
C SER A 68 -15.40 85.11 26.36
N ALA A 69 -16.65 85.37 25.98
CA ALA A 69 -17.57 84.35 25.46
C ALA A 69 -17.06 83.73 24.16
N ASN A 70 -16.45 84.53 23.27
CA ASN A 70 -15.87 84.03 22.03
C ASN A 70 -14.65 83.15 22.25
N ILE A 71 -13.76 83.51 23.16
CA ILE A 71 -12.59 82.68 23.49
C ILE A 71 -13.07 81.32 24.00
N ILE A 72 -14.03 81.30 24.93
CA ILE A 72 -14.62 80.05 25.45
C ILE A 72 -15.27 79.24 24.33
N GLY A 73 -16.07 79.89 23.47
CA GLY A 73 -16.73 79.26 22.33
C GLY A 73 -15.76 78.72 21.28
N MET A 74 -14.66 79.41 21.03
CA MET A 74 -13.57 78.96 20.14
C MET A 74 -12.90 77.71 20.69
N PHE A 75 -12.55 77.67 21.99
CA PHE A 75 -12.00 76.47 22.62
C PHE A 75 -12.99 75.29 22.58
N ALA A 76 -14.27 75.54 22.83
CA ALA A 76 -15.31 74.52 22.73
C ALA A 76 -15.42 73.98 21.29
N ALA A 77 -15.53 74.85 20.28
CA ALA A 77 -15.60 74.47 18.88
C ALA A 77 -14.33 73.71 18.40
N TYR A 78 -13.15 74.17 18.80
CA TYR A 78 -11.89 73.50 18.50
C TYR A 78 -11.84 72.09 19.11
N SER A 79 -12.17 71.96 20.39
CA SER A 79 -12.16 70.66 21.09
C SER A 79 -13.15 69.69 20.44
N LEU A 80 -14.36 70.15 20.14
CA LEU A 80 -15.39 69.33 19.48
C LEU A 80 -14.90 68.86 18.10
N GLU A 81 -14.32 69.76 17.30
CA GLU A 81 -13.79 69.41 15.98
C GLU A 81 -12.61 68.42 16.09
N TYR A 82 -11.71 68.63 17.05
CA TYR A 82 -10.58 67.73 17.33
C TYR A 82 -11.05 66.33 17.72
N TYR A 83 -11.96 66.21 18.70
CA TYR A 83 -12.53 64.92 19.11
C TYR A 83 -13.28 64.23 17.97
N THR A 84 -14.06 64.99 17.19
CA THR A 84 -14.78 64.43 16.04
C THR A 84 -13.82 63.85 15.01
N ARG A 85 -12.74 64.58 14.66
CA ARG A 85 -11.72 64.09 13.72
C ARG A 85 -11.00 62.86 14.26
N ARG A 86 -10.56 62.89 15.53
CA ARG A 86 -9.87 61.75 16.17
C ARG A 86 -10.76 60.50 16.18
N ASN A 87 -12.02 60.64 16.58
CA ASN A 87 -12.97 59.53 16.61
C ASN A 87 -13.28 58.99 15.21
N PHE A 88 -13.32 59.85 14.18
CA PHE A 88 -13.48 59.40 12.80
C PHE A 88 -12.32 58.50 12.35
N PHE A 89 -11.07 58.89 12.61
CA PHE A 89 -9.91 58.08 12.25
C PHE A 89 -9.87 56.77 13.06
N LEU A 90 -10.12 56.83 14.37
CA LEU A 90 -10.14 55.64 15.23
C LEU A 90 -11.22 54.64 14.78
N ASN A 91 -12.41 55.12 14.43
CA ASN A 91 -13.48 54.26 13.92
C ASN A 91 -13.14 53.64 12.56
N GLN A 92 -12.41 54.36 11.70
CA GLN A 92 -11.90 53.78 10.45
C GLN A 92 -10.90 52.66 10.69
N GLU A 93 -9.95 52.87 11.60
CA GLU A 93 -8.93 51.89 11.95
C GLU A 93 -9.54 50.65 12.58
N LEU A 94 -10.44 50.84 13.56
CA LEU A 94 -11.19 49.75 14.19
C LEU A 94 -12.02 48.96 13.18
N LYS A 95 -12.60 49.62 12.17
CA LYS A 95 -13.33 48.94 11.09
C LYS A 95 -12.40 48.08 10.22
N LYS A 96 -11.20 48.56 9.93
CA LYS A 96 -10.19 47.80 9.17
C LYS A 96 -9.71 46.57 9.95
N GLU A 97 -9.38 46.71 11.23
CA GLU A 97 -8.97 45.58 12.08
C GLU A 97 -10.07 44.54 12.21
N LYS A 98 -11.33 44.96 12.41
CA LYS A 98 -12.47 44.04 12.47
C LYS A 98 -12.63 43.23 11.18
N LEU A 99 -12.49 43.86 10.01
CA LEU A 99 -12.54 43.16 8.74
C LEU A 99 -11.39 42.15 8.61
N HIS A 100 -10.17 42.55 8.99
CA HIS A 100 -9.01 41.68 8.96
C HIS A 100 -9.17 40.45 9.87
N ILE A 101 -9.70 40.63 11.09
CA ILE A 101 -9.99 39.52 12.02
C ILE A 101 -11.04 38.57 11.44
N VAL A 102 -12.09 39.11 10.81
CA VAL A 102 -13.13 38.28 10.16
C VAL A 102 -12.54 37.44 9.02
N ASP A 103 -11.68 38.03 8.19
CA ASP A 103 -11.02 37.32 7.10
C ASP A 103 -10.06 36.24 7.63
N ILE A 104 -9.28 36.53 8.67
CA ILE A 104 -8.41 35.54 9.34
C ILE A 104 -9.25 34.38 9.89
N ASN A 105 -10.32 34.68 10.64
CA ASN A 105 -11.16 33.64 11.24
C ASN A 105 -11.81 32.76 10.16
N LYS A 106 -12.31 33.36 9.08
CA LYS A 106 -12.89 32.62 7.96
C LYS A 106 -11.87 31.69 7.29
N ASN A 107 -10.64 32.16 7.10
CA ASN A 107 -9.55 31.33 6.56
C ASN A 107 -9.14 30.23 7.54
N LEU A 108 -9.09 30.52 8.84
CA LEU A 108 -8.77 29.56 9.87
C LEU A 108 -9.82 28.46 9.95
N GLU A 109 -11.11 28.82 9.97
CA GLU A 109 -12.23 27.86 9.96
C GLU A 109 -12.17 26.95 8.73
N LYS A 110 -11.90 27.51 7.55
CA LYS A 110 -11.71 26.73 6.33
C LYS A 110 -10.54 25.74 6.47
N THR A 111 -9.39 26.21 6.93
CA THR A 111 -8.18 25.38 7.11
C THR A 111 -8.39 24.27 8.13
N VAL A 112 -9.04 24.58 9.26
CA VAL A 112 -9.37 23.58 10.30
C VAL A 112 -10.31 22.52 9.74
N LYS A 113 -11.33 22.92 8.97
CA LYS A 113 -12.25 21.97 8.33
C LYS A 113 -11.55 21.05 7.34
N GLU A 114 -10.67 21.58 6.50
CA GLU A 114 -9.86 20.79 5.55
C GLU A 114 -8.98 19.79 6.29
N ARG A 115 -8.22 20.24 7.30
CA ARG A 115 -7.38 19.35 8.12
C ARG A 115 -8.16 18.29 8.89
N THR A 116 -9.35 18.65 9.40
CA THR A 116 -10.21 17.70 10.12
C THR A 116 -10.69 16.60 9.18
N ASN A 117 -11.07 16.94 7.95
CA ASN A 117 -11.45 15.96 6.93
C ASN A 117 -10.27 15.07 6.51
N GLU A 118 -9.09 15.64 6.30
CA GLU A 118 -7.88 14.86 5.99
C GLU A 118 -7.54 13.89 7.12
N MET A 119 -7.61 14.34 8.37
CA MET A 119 -7.35 13.52 9.55
C MET A 119 -8.41 12.41 9.71
N PHE A 120 -9.67 12.72 9.44
CA PHE A 120 -10.74 11.72 9.44
C PHE A 120 -10.50 10.63 8.39
N LEU A 121 -10.19 11.02 7.15
CA LEU A 121 -9.87 10.07 6.07
C LEU A 121 -8.62 9.25 6.37
N ALA A 122 -7.58 9.85 6.95
CA ALA A 122 -6.38 9.13 7.35
C ALA A 122 -6.66 8.13 8.48
N LYS A 123 -7.49 8.51 9.46
CA LYS A 123 -7.94 7.64 10.54
C LYS A 123 -8.74 6.44 9.99
N GLU A 124 -9.70 6.67 9.09
CA GLU A 124 -10.47 5.57 8.48
C GLU A 124 -9.57 4.58 7.74
N ARG A 125 -8.58 5.06 6.98
CA ARG A 125 -7.60 4.17 6.32
C ARG A 125 -6.77 3.38 7.30
N ALA A 126 -6.35 3.99 8.41
CA ALA A 126 -5.58 3.32 9.45
C ALA A 126 -6.41 2.25 10.17
N GLU A 127 -7.66 2.57 10.53
CA GLU A 127 -8.58 1.62 11.17
C GLU A 127 -8.92 0.45 10.24
N GLU A 128 -9.14 0.69 8.94
CA GLU A 128 -9.38 -0.40 7.99
C GLU A 128 -8.13 -1.27 7.79
N SER A 129 -6.94 -0.65 7.73
CA SER A 129 -5.67 -1.41 7.66
C SER A 129 -5.46 -2.29 8.88
N ASP A 130 -5.74 -1.78 10.09
CA ASP A 130 -5.60 -2.54 11.33
C ASP A 130 -6.64 -3.68 11.44
N ARG A 131 -7.87 -3.43 10.97
CA ARG A 131 -8.92 -4.45 10.87
C ARG A 131 -8.51 -5.58 9.92
N LEU A 132 -7.99 -5.24 8.74
CA LEU A 132 -7.49 -6.21 7.76
C LEU A 132 -6.31 -7.02 8.32
N LYS A 133 -5.39 -6.38 9.05
CA LYS A 133 -4.25 -7.05 9.70
C LYS A 133 -4.69 -7.98 10.83
N SER A 134 -5.70 -7.60 11.60
CA SER A 134 -6.27 -8.45 12.64
C SER A 134 -6.99 -9.66 12.05
N ALA A 135 -7.79 -9.45 11.00
CA ALA A 135 -8.45 -10.53 10.26
C ALA A 135 -7.41 -11.49 9.62
N PHE A 136 -6.33 -10.95 9.08
CA PHE A 136 -5.18 -11.70 8.54
C PHE A 136 -4.60 -12.66 9.58
N LEU A 137 -4.21 -12.17 10.76
CA LEU A 137 -3.61 -12.98 11.82
C LEU A 137 -4.57 -14.07 12.35
N ALA A 138 -5.86 -13.75 12.46
CA ALA A 138 -6.87 -14.69 12.88
C ALA A 138 -7.05 -15.84 11.86
N ASN A 139 -7.13 -15.50 10.57
CA ASN A 139 -7.28 -16.48 9.49
C ASN A 139 -6.04 -17.36 9.33
N MET A 140 -4.83 -16.78 9.40
CA MET A 140 -3.58 -17.53 9.42
C MET A 140 -3.55 -18.57 10.54
N SER A 141 -3.94 -18.16 11.75
CA SER A 141 -3.97 -19.06 12.90
C SER A 141 -4.90 -20.25 12.67
N HIS A 142 -6.04 -20.03 12.01
CA HIS A 142 -6.99 -21.10 11.68
C HIS A 142 -6.43 -22.05 10.60
N GLU A 143 -5.86 -21.50 9.53
CA GLU A 143 -5.29 -22.27 8.41
C GLU A 143 -4.05 -23.08 8.80
N ILE A 144 -3.29 -22.64 9.80
CA ILE A 144 -2.18 -23.41 10.38
C ILE A 144 -2.70 -24.49 11.34
N ARG A 145 -3.67 -24.15 12.21
CA ARG A 145 -4.16 -25.06 13.25
C ARG A 145 -4.85 -26.30 12.69
N THR A 146 -5.60 -26.17 11.60
CA THR A 146 -6.36 -27.28 10.99
C THR A 146 -5.48 -28.44 10.51
N PRO A 147 -4.47 -28.24 9.62
CA PRO A 147 -3.57 -29.32 9.22
C PRO A 147 -2.71 -29.81 10.39
N MET A 148 -2.29 -28.93 11.30
CA MET A 148 -1.53 -29.32 12.50
C MET A 148 -2.31 -30.28 13.40
N ASN A 149 -3.59 -30.01 13.64
CA ASN A 149 -4.46 -30.91 14.39
C ASN A 149 -4.67 -32.25 13.67
N GLY A 150 -4.71 -32.25 12.34
CA GLY A 150 -4.69 -33.48 11.54
C GLY A 150 -3.42 -34.29 11.79
N ILE A 151 -2.24 -33.68 11.64
CA ILE A 151 -0.95 -34.34 11.85
C ILE A 151 -0.87 -34.91 13.26
N LEU A 152 -1.10 -34.09 14.29
CA LEU A 152 -0.98 -34.51 15.69
C LEU A 152 -2.04 -35.55 16.07
N GLY A 153 -3.30 -35.34 15.68
CA GLY A 153 -4.39 -36.23 16.01
C GLY A 153 -4.24 -37.61 15.38
N PHE A 154 -3.95 -37.68 14.08
CA PHE A 154 -3.73 -38.97 13.41
C PHE A 154 -2.41 -39.63 13.83
N SER A 155 -1.37 -38.85 14.17
CA SER A 155 -0.14 -39.40 14.75
C SER A 155 -0.38 -40.03 16.12
N GLU A 156 -1.27 -39.44 16.94
CA GLU A 156 -1.67 -40.03 18.23
C GLU A 156 -2.45 -41.34 18.03
N LEU A 157 -3.36 -41.38 17.06
CA LEU A 157 -4.12 -42.60 16.73
C LEU A 157 -3.23 -43.74 16.20
N LEU A 158 -2.11 -43.41 15.53
CA LEU A 158 -1.11 -44.38 15.07
C LEU A 158 -0.37 -45.08 16.21
N LYS A 159 -0.35 -44.53 17.42
CA LYS A 159 0.28 -45.17 18.59
C LYS A 159 -0.49 -46.37 19.13
N ASN A 160 -1.72 -46.60 18.66
CA ASN A 160 -2.53 -47.73 19.12
C ASN A 160 -1.99 -49.06 18.56
N PRO A 161 -1.51 -49.99 19.40
CA PRO A 161 -0.90 -51.24 18.95
C PRO A 161 -1.89 -52.23 18.29
N LYS A 162 -3.21 -51.99 18.41
CA LYS A 162 -4.26 -52.84 17.81
C LYS A 162 -4.79 -52.29 16.48
N LEU A 163 -4.09 -51.35 15.85
CA LEU A 163 -4.54 -50.72 14.61
C LEU A 163 -4.38 -51.67 13.42
N SER A 164 -5.41 -51.77 12.58
CA SER A 164 -5.32 -52.54 11.33
C SER A 164 -4.44 -51.83 10.30
N SER A 165 -3.79 -52.59 9.42
CA SER A 165 -2.95 -52.07 8.32
C SER A 165 -3.67 -51.05 7.43
N ASP A 166 -4.95 -51.30 7.11
CA ASP A 166 -5.75 -50.39 6.28
C ASP A 166 -6.00 -49.04 6.96
N LYS A 167 -6.28 -49.05 8.27
CA LYS A 167 -6.45 -47.81 9.05
C LYS A 167 -5.14 -47.07 9.21
N GLN A 168 -4.04 -47.80 9.42
CA GLN A 168 -2.70 -47.24 9.50
C GLN A 168 -2.34 -46.49 8.21
N LYS A 169 -2.54 -47.12 7.05
CA LYS A 169 -2.28 -46.50 5.75
C LYS A 169 -3.15 -45.26 5.52
N LYS A 170 -4.43 -45.32 5.90
CA LYS A 170 -5.35 -44.18 5.80
C LYS A 170 -4.93 -43.01 6.71
N TYR A 171 -4.47 -43.28 7.93
CA TYR A 171 -4.00 -42.23 8.84
C TYR A 171 -2.70 -41.59 8.36
N ILE A 172 -1.76 -42.40 7.83
CA ILE A 172 -0.53 -41.91 7.20
C ILE A 172 -0.87 -40.99 6.02
N ASP A 173 -1.77 -41.40 5.13
CA ASP A 173 -2.22 -40.56 3.99
C ASP A 173 -2.81 -39.22 4.45
N ILE A 174 -3.57 -39.20 5.55
CA ILE A 174 -4.11 -37.95 6.11
C ILE A 174 -2.99 -37.07 6.70
N ILE A 175 -2.00 -37.66 7.39
CA ILE A 175 -0.85 -36.93 7.93
C ILE A 175 -0.05 -36.31 6.78
N GLU A 176 0.24 -37.06 5.72
CA GLU A 176 0.97 -36.60 4.56
C GLU A 176 0.24 -35.44 3.85
N LYS A 177 -1.05 -35.62 3.57
CA LYS A 177 -1.90 -34.55 3.01
C LYS A 177 -1.95 -33.31 3.89
N SER A 178 -2.00 -33.48 5.20
CA SER A 178 -1.99 -32.38 6.16
C SER A 178 -0.64 -31.66 6.19
N GLY A 179 0.48 -32.40 6.09
CA GLY A 179 1.83 -31.85 6.00
C GLY A 179 2.03 -31.03 4.72
N VAL A 180 1.66 -31.58 3.56
CA VAL A 180 1.70 -30.86 2.28
C VAL A 180 0.85 -29.60 2.32
N ARG A 181 -0.36 -29.67 2.89
CA ARG A 181 -1.22 -28.48 3.06
C ARG A 181 -0.54 -27.43 3.94
N MET A 182 0.04 -27.83 5.06
CA MET A 182 0.71 -26.91 5.99
C MET A 182 1.89 -26.19 5.34
N LEU A 183 2.72 -26.92 4.59
CA LEU A 183 3.85 -26.34 3.86
C LEU A 183 3.38 -25.33 2.81
N ASN A 184 2.36 -25.66 2.03
CA ASN A 184 1.80 -24.73 1.04
C ASN A 184 1.26 -23.45 1.70
N THR A 185 0.47 -23.57 2.79
CA THR A 185 -0.01 -22.42 3.54
C THR A 185 1.14 -21.56 4.07
N LEU A 186 2.19 -22.18 4.62
CA LEU A 186 3.35 -21.47 5.14
C LEU A 186 4.11 -20.72 4.03
N ASN A 187 4.25 -21.33 2.85
CA ASN A 187 4.88 -20.68 1.71
C ASN A 187 4.07 -19.50 1.19
N GLU A 188 2.75 -19.65 1.06
CA GLU A 188 1.85 -18.57 0.68
C GLU A 188 1.94 -17.39 1.65
N ILE A 189 2.07 -17.67 2.95
CA ILE A 189 2.30 -16.69 4.01
C ILE A 189 3.64 -15.96 3.86
N ILE A 190 4.71 -16.70 3.56
CA ILE A 190 6.04 -16.11 3.34
C ILE A 190 6.03 -15.24 2.08
N ASP A 191 5.41 -15.72 1.01
CA ASP A 191 5.32 -14.99 -0.26
C ASP A 191 4.56 -13.68 -0.07
N ILE A 192 3.39 -13.70 0.58
CA ILE A 192 2.63 -12.47 0.82
C ILE A 192 3.39 -11.50 1.72
N SER A 193 4.10 -11.99 2.74
CA SER A 193 4.91 -11.14 3.62
C SER A 193 6.07 -10.47 2.87
N LYS A 194 6.72 -11.20 1.96
CA LYS A 194 7.78 -10.66 1.10
C LYS A 194 7.26 -9.64 0.10
N ILE A 195 6.08 -9.87 -0.46
CA ILE A 195 5.40 -8.93 -1.37
C ILE A 195 5.09 -7.62 -0.62
N GLU A 196 4.47 -7.69 0.56
CA GLU A 196 4.10 -6.51 1.34
C GLU A 196 5.28 -5.67 1.78
N ALA A 197 6.38 -6.33 2.17
CA ALA A 197 7.59 -5.65 2.56
C ALA A 197 8.39 -5.08 1.37
N GLY A 198 7.94 -5.32 0.12
CA GLY A 198 8.68 -4.94 -1.09
C GLY A 198 10.01 -5.69 -1.25
N LEU A 199 10.17 -6.82 -0.56
CA LEU A 199 11.39 -7.63 -0.54
C LEU A 199 11.39 -8.73 -1.61
N MET A 200 10.25 -8.98 -2.25
CA MET A 200 10.16 -9.96 -3.31
C MET A 200 10.86 -9.45 -4.58
N LYS A 201 11.77 -10.28 -5.11
CA LYS A 201 12.51 -10.01 -6.35
C LYS A 201 11.99 -10.91 -7.46
N LEU A 202 11.95 -10.37 -8.67
CA LEU A 202 11.67 -11.13 -9.88
C LEU A 202 12.97 -11.69 -10.45
N ASP A 203 12.93 -12.95 -10.86
CA ASP A 203 14.02 -13.57 -11.61
C ASP A 203 13.65 -13.60 -13.10
N LEU A 204 13.96 -12.52 -13.81
CA LEU A 204 13.57 -12.36 -15.20
C LEU A 204 14.54 -13.11 -16.13
N GLY A 205 14.00 -14.07 -16.87
CA GLY A 205 14.74 -14.85 -17.86
C GLY A 205 13.94 -15.09 -19.14
N GLU A 206 14.59 -15.66 -20.15
CA GLU A 206 13.90 -16.13 -21.35
C GLU A 206 13.00 -17.31 -21.01
N THR A 207 11.70 -17.15 -21.21
CA THR A 207 10.70 -18.18 -20.90
C THR A 207 9.86 -18.49 -22.13
N ASN A 208 9.81 -19.76 -22.52
CA ASN A 208 8.91 -20.23 -23.56
C ASN A 208 7.51 -20.50 -22.97
N ILE A 209 6.57 -19.60 -23.26
CA ILE A 209 5.21 -19.68 -22.72
C ILE A 209 4.42 -20.86 -23.28
N HIS A 210 4.66 -21.22 -24.54
CA HIS A 210 3.97 -22.36 -25.15
C HIS A 210 4.34 -23.66 -24.44
N GLU A 211 5.63 -23.91 -24.19
CA GLU A 211 6.09 -25.11 -23.47
C GLU A 211 5.56 -25.15 -22.04
N GLN A 212 5.51 -24.00 -21.36
CA GLN A 212 5.01 -23.91 -20.01
C GLN A 212 3.52 -24.26 -19.90
N ILE A 213 2.70 -23.75 -20.82
CA ILE A 213 1.27 -24.10 -20.87
C ILE A 213 1.06 -25.56 -21.27
N GLU A 214 1.85 -26.08 -22.22
CA GLU A 214 1.80 -27.49 -22.63
C GLU A 214 2.17 -28.44 -21.47
N TYR A 215 3.16 -28.06 -20.66
CA TYR A 215 3.54 -28.79 -19.46
C TYR A 215 2.39 -28.82 -18.44
N ILE A 216 1.79 -27.65 -18.13
CA ILE A 216 0.63 -27.56 -17.22
C ILE A 216 -0.54 -28.37 -17.76
N TYR A 217 -0.81 -28.27 -19.06
CA TYR A 217 -1.86 -29.03 -19.73
C TYR A 217 -1.66 -30.54 -19.54
N SER A 218 -0.46 -31.03 -19.83
CA SER A 218 -0.11 -32.44 -19.72
C SER A 218 -0.14 -32.93 -18.27
N PHE A 219 0.29 -32.09 -17.32
CA PHE A 219 0.31 -32.41 -15.89
C PHE A 219 -1.10 -32.61 -15.32
N PHE A 220 -2.05 -31.72 -15.63
CA PHE A 220 -3.42 -31.80 -15.10
C PHE A 220 -4.37 -32.70 -15.91
N LYS A 221 -3.99 -33.11 -17.13
CA LYS A 221 -4.82 -33.96 -17.99
C LYS A 221 -5.28 -35.28 -17.33
N PRO A 222 -4.45 -36.02 -16.56
CA PRO A 222 -4.91 -37.22 -15.87
C PRO A 222 -5.98 -36.94 -14.81
N GLU A 223 -5.82 -35.87 -14.03
CA GLU A 223 -6.78 -35.46 -12.99
C GLU A 223 -8.12 -35.04 -13.60
N MET A 224 -8.07 -34.24 -14.66
CA MET A 224 -9.26 -33.83 -15.44
C MET A 224 -10.01 -35.04 -16.00
N LYS A 225 -9.27 -36.01 -16.56
CA LYS A 225 -9.84 -37.25 -17.10
C LYS A 225 -10.49 -38.09 -16.01
N ALA A 226 -9.88 -38.17 -14.82
CA ALA A 226 -10.44 -38.89 -13.67
C ALA A 226 -11.76 -38.25 -13.18
N LYS A 227 -11.88 -36.92 -13.25
CA LYS A 227 -13.13 -36.18 -12.96
C LYS A 227 -14.15 -36.16 -14.12
N GLY A 228 -13.76 -36.59 -15.32
CA GLY A 228 -14.62 -36.53 -16.51
C GLY A 228 -14.78 -35.12 -17.11
N ILE A 229 -13.85 -34.21 -16.82
CA ILE A 229 -13.84 -32.83 -17.34
C ILE A 229 -13.04 -32.78 -18.65
N LYS A 230 -13.57 -32.13 -19.68
CA LYS A 230 -12.85 -31.91 -20.94
C LYS A 230 -11.82 -30.80 -20.76
N PHE A 231 -10.56 -31.07 -21.06
CA PHE A 231 -9.49 -30.07 -20.94
C PHE A 231 -8.91 -29.74 -22.31
N ASN A 232 -8.99 -28.46 -22.70
CA ASN A 232 -8.53 -27.97 -24.01
C ASN A 232 -7.43 -26.92 -23.86
N MET A 233 -6.51 -26.89 -24.83
CA MET A 233 -5.45 -25.89 -24.93
C MET A 233 -5.64 -25.05 -26.20
N LYS A 234 -5.50 -23.72 -26.10
CA LYS A 234 -5.74 -22.76 -27.20
C LYS A 234 -4.68 -21.65 -27.19
N ASN A 235 -3.63 -21.84 -28.00
CA ASN A 235 -2.50 -20.91 -28.08
C ASN A 235 -2.51 -20.18 -29.42
N SER A 236 -2.35 -18.84 -29.40
CA SER A 236 -2.37 -18.02 -30.62
C SER A 236 -1.04 -17.90 -31.36
N LEU A 237 0.09 -18.19 -30.70
CA LEU A 237 1.42 -18.06 -31.28
C LEU A 237 2.07 -19.44 -31.53
N PRO A 238 2.86 -19.58 -32.61
CA PRO A 238 3.79 -20.68 -32.78
C PRO A 238 4.78 -20.77 -31.62
N LYS A 239 5.35 -21.96 -31.41
CA LYS A 239 6.25 -22.25 -30.29
C LYS A 239 7.47 -21.32 -30.29
N GLU A 240 7.98 -20.99 -31.47
CA GLU A 240 9.18 -20.19 -31.71
C GLU A 240 8.97 -18.70 -31.39
N GLU A 241 7.73 -18.21 -31.49
CA GLU A 241 7.38 -16.79 -31.26
C GLU A 241 6.88 -16.52 -29.84
N SER A 242 6.79 -17.56 -29.01
CA SER A 242 6.23 -17.52 -27.65
C SER A 242 7.27 -17.32 -26.53
N ILE A 243 8.51 -16.97 -26.91
CA ILE A 243 9.59 -16.67 -25.96
C ILE A 243 9.46 -15.21 -25.52
N ILE A 244 9.28 -15.00 -24.20
CA ILE A 244 9.21 -13.67 -23.58
C ILE A 244 10.22 -13.57 -22.44
N ILE A 245 10.55 -12.34 -22.05
CA ILE A 245 11.27 -12.08 -20.80
C ILE A 245 10.26 -12.02 -19.66
N ALA A 246 10.28 -13.03 -18.80
CA ALA A 246 9.40 -13.14 -17.64
C ALA A 246 10.05 -14.00 -16.57
N ASP A 247 9.46 -14.00 -15.38
CA ASP A 247 9.82 -14.94 -14.32
C ASP A 247 9.06 -16.25 -14.56
N SER A 248 9.81 -17.30 -14.94
CA SER A 248 9.23 -18.60 -15.29
C SER A 248 8.52 -19.25 -14.10
N GLU A 249 9.12 -19.21 -12.91
CA GLU A 249 8.54 -19.82 -11.71
C GLU A 249 7.25 -19.13 -11.28
N LYS A 250 7.23 -17.79 -11.30
CA LYS A 250 6.04 -17.01 -10.95
C LYS A 250 4.93 -17.18 -11.99
N THR A 251 5.28 -17.23 -13.28
CA THR A 251 4.32 -17.49 -14.35
C THR A 251 3.70 -18.89 -14.21
N TYR A 252 4.52 -19.90 -13.91
CA TYR A 252 4.04 -21.26 -13.61
C TYR A 252 3.10 -21.27 -12.40
N ALA A 253 3.46 -20.57 -11.33
CA ALA A 253 2.66 -20.48 -10.11
C ALA A 253 1.28 -19.84 -10.36
N ILE A 254 1.23 -18.72 -11.12
CA ILE A 254 -0.02 -18.06 -11.52
C ILE A 254 -0.92 -19.05 -12.28
N LEU A 255 -0.41 -19.65 -13.36
CA LEU A 255 -1.18 -20.55 -14.21
C LEU A 255 -1.67 -21.78 -13.45
N THR A 256 -0.79 -22.40 -12.66
CA THR A 256 -1.13 -23.56 -11.82
C THR A 256 -2.23 -23.23 -10.82
N ASN A 257 -2.17 -22.06 -10.18
CA ASN A 257 -3.18 -21.63 -9.23
C ASN A 257 -4.55 -21.42 -9.90
N LEU A 258 -4.59 -20.74 -11.05
CA LEU A 258 -5.82 -20.54 -11.81
C LEU A 258 -6.43 -21.86 -12.30
N VAL A 259 -5.62 -22.79 -12.81
CA VAL A 259 -6.07 -24.13 -13.24
C VAL A 259 -6.59 -24.95 -12.06
N LYS A 260 -5.89 -24.95 -10.92
CA LYS A 260 -6.36 -25.65 -9.71
C LYS A 260 -7.71 -25.11 -9.23
N ASN A 261 -7.93 -23.80 -9.29
CA ASN A 261 -9.23 -23.21 -8.97
C ASN A 261 -10.30 -23.69 -9.95
N ALA A 262 -10.04 -23.68 -11.26
CA ALA A 262 -10.97 -24.20 -12.25
C ALA A 262 -11.34 -25.68 -11.98
N ILE A 263 -10.35 -26.54 -11.67
CA ILE A 263 -10.56 -27.96 -11.31
C ILE A 263 -11.39 -28.12 -10.04
N LYS A 264 -11.16 -27.24 -9.05
CA LYS A 264 -11.84 -27.28 -7.76
C LYS A 264 -13.33 -26.95 -7.90
N TYR A 265 -13.67 -25.95 -8.71
CA TYR A 265 -15.02 -25.39 -8.81
C TYR A 265 -15.84 -25.88 -10.02
N THR A 266 -15.26 -26.79 -10.82
CA THR A 266 -15.94 -27.46 -11.93
C THR A 266 -16.12 -28.93 -11.61
N GLU A 267 -17.37 -29.39 -11.47
CA GLU A 267 -17.66 -30.82 -11.28
C GLU A 267 -17.73 -31.57 -12.61
N LYS A 268 -18.39 -30.97 -13.61
CA LYS A 268 -18.59 -31.52 -14.95
C LYS A 268 -18.54 -30.39 -15.98
N GLY A 269 -18.08 -30.70 -17.19
CA GLY A 269 -18.06 -29.74 -18.30
C GLY A 269 -16.68 -29.63 -18.93
N ASN A 270 -16.22 -28.39 -19.17
CA ASN A 270 -14.94 -28.14 -19.82
C ASN A 270 -14.14 -27.02 -19.16
N ILE A 271 -12.82 -27.18 -19.23
CA ILE A 271 -11.84 -26.18 -18.85
C ILE A 271 -10.95 -25.92 -20.07
N ASP A 272 -10.74 -24.65 -20.41
CA ASP A 272 -9.87 -24.22 -21.49
C ASP A 272 -8.73 -23.37 -20.90
N ILE A 273 -7.48 -23.66 -21.29
CA ILE A 273 -6.31 -22.85 -20.97
C ILE A 273 -5.64 -22.35 -22.25
N GLY A 274 -5.09 -21.14 -22.22
CA GLY A 274 -4.35 -20.64 -23.36
C GLY A 274 -3.94 -19.19 -23.25
N TYR A 275 -3.52 -18.62 -24.38
CA TYR A 275 -3.16 -17.21 -24.49
C TYR A 275 -3.32 -16.65 -25.90
N TYR A 276 -3.55 -15.34 -25.97
CA TYR A 276 -3.65 -14.54 -27.19
C TYR A 276 -2.61 -13.41 -27.18
N LYS A 277 -1.91 -13.19 -28.30
CA LYS A 277 -1.11 -11.97 -28.48
C LYS A 277 -2.03 -10.80 -28.80
N LYS A 278 -1.91 -9.70 -28.05
CA LYS A 278 -2.71 -8.48 -28.22
C LYS A 278 -1.82 -7.25 -28.09
N GLY A 279 -1.34 -6.75 -29.22
CA GLY A 279 -0.35 -5.67 -29.26
C GLY A 279 0.93 -6.09 -28.55
N ASP A 280 1.33 -5.29 -27.55
CA ASP A 280 2.56 -5.48 -26.75
C ASP A 280 2.35 -6.38 -25.52
N PHE A 281 1.25 -7.14 -25.47
CA PHE A 281 0.94 -8.03 -24.35
C PHE A 281 0.55 -9.43 -24.83
N LEU A 282 0.88 -10.45 -24.02
CA LEU A 282 0.25 -11.76 -24.07
C LEU A 282 -0.88 -11.79 -23.05
N GLU A 283 -2.10 -12.05 -23.52
CA GLU A 283 -3.30 -12.18 -22.70
C GLU A 283 -3.61 -13.66 -22.50
N PHE A 284 -3.35 -14.16 -21.31
CA PHE A 284 -3.61 -15.52 -20.85
C PHE A 284 -5.04 -15.66 -20.37
N PHE A 285 -5.57 -16.87 -20.47
CA PHE A 285 -6.88 -17.18 -19.91
C PHE A 285 -6.96 -18.60 -19.37
N VAL A 286 -7.77 -18.75 -18.32
CA VAL A 286 -8.28 -20.03 -17.83
C VAL A 286 -9.79 -19.89 -17.73
N LYS A 287 -10.51 -20.64 -18.57
CA LYS A 287 -11.96 -20.64 -18.65
C LYS A 287 -12.51 -21.95 -18.12
N ASP A 288 -13.51 -21.88 -17.27
CA ASP A 288 -14.24 -23.02 -16.73
C ASP A 288 -15.76 -22.87 -16.91
N THR A 289 -16.45 -24.01 -16.84
CA THR A 289 -17.92 -24.09 -16.82
C THR A 289 -18.43 -24.51 -15.44
N GLY A 290 -17.75 -24.03 -14.39
CA GLY A 290 -18.10 -24.33 -13.00
C GLY A 290 -19.27 -23.49 -12.49
N ILE A 291 -19.32 -23.34 -11.16
CA ILE A 291 -20.40 -22.63 -10.46
C ILE A 291 -20.49 -21.13 -10.79
N GLY A 292 -19.46 -20.52 -11.39
CA GLY A 292 -19.42 -19.08 -11.60
C GLY A 292 -19.26 -18.27 -10.30
N ILE A 293 -19.19 -16.95 -10.44
CA ILE A 293 -18.93 -16.01 -9.34
C ILE A 293 -19.94 -14.86 -9.42
N PRO A 294 -20.80 -14.68 -8.39
CA PRO A 294 -21.73 -13.56 -8.28
C PRO A 294 -21.06 -12.19 -8.38
N ALA A 295 -21.73 -11.23 -9.04
CA ALA A 295 -21.19 -9.91 -9.34
C ALA A 295 -20.74 -9.11 -8.11
N ASP A 296 -21.41 -9.29 -6.96
CA ASP A 296 -21.06 -8.68 -5.68
C ASP A 296 -19.74 -9.20 -5.09
N ARG A 297 -19.26 -10.36 -5.55
CA ARG A 297 -18.03 -11.02 -5.05
C ARG A 297 -16.84 -10.93 -5.99
N GLN A 298 -17.03 -10.54 -7.25
CA GLN A 298 -15.97 -10.58 -8.27
C GLN A 298 -14.75 -9.69 -7.96
N ASN A 299 -14.94 -8.56 -7.26
CA ASN A 299 -13.81 -7.75 -6.80
C ASN A 299 -13.17 -8.34 -5.54
N ALA A 300 -13.99 -8.89 -4.65
CA ALA A 300 -13.58 -9.40 -3.35
C ALA A 300 -12.68 -10.65 -3.46
N ILE A 301 -12.85 -11.51 -4.48
CA ILE A 301 -12.04 -12.74 -4.63
C ILE A 301 -10.53 -12.49 -4.84
N PHE A 302 -10.14 -11.28 -5.27
CA PHE A 302 -8.74 -10.90 -5.42
C PHE A 302 -8.16 -10.32 -4.13
N GLU A 303 -9.02 -9.99 -3.17
CA GLU A 303 -8.62 -9.62 -1.82
C GLU A 303 -8.23 -10.86 -1.03
N ARG A 304 -7.36 -10.65 -0.06
CA ARG A 304 -6.73 -11.74 0.69
C ARG A 304 -7.73 -12.40 1.63
N PHE A 305 -7.63 -13.71 1.77
CA PHE A 305 -8.45 -14.51 2.70
C PHE A 305 -9.95 -14.46 2.44
N ILE A 306 -10.38 -13.96 1.28
CA ILE A 306 -11.77 -14.03 0.87
C ILE A 306 -12.02 -15.40 0.24
N GLN A 307 -12.89 -16.18 0.88
CA GLN A 307 -13.41 -17.44 0.34
C GLN A 307 -14.85 -17.22 -0.15
N ALA A 308 -15.15 -17.71 -1.34
CA ALA A 308 -16.46 -17.52 -1.98
C ALA A 308 -17.61 -18.30 -1.33
N ASP A 309 -17.37 -19.17 -0.34
CA ASP A 309 -18.40 -20.02 0.26
C ASP A 309 -18.36 -19.98 1.80
N ILE A 310 -19.41 -19.45 2.42
CA ILE A 310 -19.66 -19.57 3.87
C ILE A 310 -20.57 -20.79 4.14
N THR A 311 -21.23 -21.33 3.12
CA THR A 311 -22.35 -22.27 3.27
C THR A 311 -21.99 -23.75 3.08
N ASP A 312 -20.83 -24.10 2.52
CA ASP A 312 -20.51 -25.49 2.20
C ASP A 312 -19.28 -26.05 2.96
N ILE A 313 -19.49 -27.17 3.66
CA ILE A 313 -18.50 -27.81 4.54
C ILE A 313 -17.34 -28.39 3.70
N MET A 314 -17.57 -28.67 2.42
CA MET A 314 -16.53 -29.11 1.48
C MET A 314 -15.72 -27.97 0.86
N ALA A 315 -16.18 -26.71 0.95
CA ALA A 315 -15.53 -25.56 0.29
C ALA A 315 -14.35 -24.94 1.07
N ARG A 316 -14.12 -25.35 2.33
CA ARG A 316 -13.02 -24.85 3.21
C ARG A 316 -11.62 -25.39 2.87
N GLN A 317 -11.30 -25.50 1.59
CA GLN A 317 -9.95 -25.89 1.15
C GLN A 317 -9.21 -24.71 0.52
N GLY A 318 -8.15 -24.25 1.20
CA GLY A 318 -7.18 -23.26 0.71
C GLY A 318 -7.15 -21.99 1.55
N ALA A 319 -5.99 -21.35 1.69
CA ALA A 319 -5.83 -20.18 2.57
C ALA A 319 -6.51 -18.89 2.05
N GLY A 320 -7.12 -18.92 0.86
CA GLY A 320 -7.66 -17.72 0.21
C GLY A 320 -6.57 -16.73 -0.22
N LEU A 321 -5.32 -17.19 -0.32
CA LEU A 321 -4.17 -16.37 -0.66
C LEU A 321 -3.77 -16.50 -2.14
N GLY A 322 -4.04 -17.64 -2.78
CA GLY A 322 -3.57 -17.93 -4.13
C GLY A 322 -3.90 -16.86 -5.17
N LEU A 323 -5.15 -16.37 -5.24
CA LEU A 323 -5.54 -15.31 -6.20
C LEU A 323 -4.88 -13.97 -5.89
N SER A 324 -4.76 -13.60 -4.61
CA SER A 324 -4.10 -12.37 -4.19
C SER A 324 -2.59 -12.38 -4.50
N ILE A 325 -1.92 -13.53 -4.31
CA ILE A 325 -0.52 -13.75 -4.69
C ILE A 325 -0.37 -13.72 -6.21
N SER A 326 -1.29 -14.37 -6.94
CA SER A 326 -1.27 -14.34 -8.41
C SER A 326 -1.40 -12.92 -8.94
N LYS A 327 -2.34 -12.13 -8.39
CA LYS A 327 -2.50 -10.71 -8.71
C LYS A 327 -1.21 -9.93 -8.46
N ALA A 328 -0.59 -10.10 -7.29
CA ALA A 328 0.67 -9.43 -6.97
C ALA A 328 1.80 -9.81 -7.94
N TYR A 329 1.96 -11.09 -8.27
CA TYR A 329 2.97 -11.53 -9.26
C TYR A 329 2.74 -10.91 -10.63
N ILE A 330 1.48 -10.86 -11.08
CA ILE A 330 1.11 -10.26 -12.37
C ILE A 330 1.41 -8.75 -12.37
N GLU A 331 1.04 -8.03 -11.30
CA GLU A 331 1.32 -6.60 -11.15
C GLU A 331 2.83 -6.32 -11.13
N MET A 332 3.61 -7.13 -10.40
CA MET A 332 5.08 -7.03 -10.38
C MET A 332 5.70 -7.28 -11.76
N LEU A 333 5.15 -8.20 -12.55
CA LEU A 333 5.54 -8.47 -13.93
C LEU A 333 5.05 -7.40 -14.93
N GLY A 334 4.41 -6.32 -14.47
CA GLY A 334 3.90 -5.24 -15.32
C GLY A 334 2.59 -5.57 -16.05
N GLY A 335 1.87 -6.56 -15.55
CA GLY A 335 0.62 -7.09 -16.09
C GLY A 335 -0.64 -6.59 -15.38
N LYS A 336 -1.80 -7.14 -15.80
CA LYS A 336 -3.10 -6.95 -15.13
C LYS A 336 -3.86 -8.26 -15.10
N ILE A 337 -4.69 -8.47 -14.07
CA ILE A 337 -5.61 -9.62 -13.94
C ILE A 337 -7.06 -9.13 -13.84
N TRP A 338 -7.99 -9.87 -14.44
CA TRP A 338 -9.43 -9.59 -14.35
C TRP A 338 -10.25 -10.88 -14.56
N LEU A 339 -11.55 -10.76 -14.32
CA LEU A 339 -12.50 -11.86 -14.35
C LEU A 339 -13.70 -11.51 -15.24
N GLU A 340 -14.14 -12.49 -16.02
CA GLU A 340 -15.43 -12.50 -16.70
C GLU A 340 -16.20 -13.72 -16.17
N SER A 341 -17.25 -13.53 -15.36
CA SER A 341 -18.00 -14.64 -14.74
C SER A 341 -19.48 -14.34 -14.59
N GLU A 342 -20.29 -15.39 -14.69
CA GLU A 342 -21.73 -15.37 -14.48
C GLU A 342 -22.12 -16.55 -13.58
N ASP A 343 -22.95 -16.26 -12.58
CA ASP A 343 -23.37 -17.22 -11.55
C ASP A 343 -24.12 -18.40 -12.18
N GLY A 344 -23.71 -19.62 -11.87
CA GLY A 344 -24.22 -20.88 -12.42
C GLY A 344 -23.77 -21.24 -13.84
N ILE A 345 -22.97 -20.40 -14.53
CA ILE A 345 -22.54 -20.64 -15.91
C ILE A 345 -21.03 -20.92 -16.01
N GLY A 346 -20.21 -20.23 -15.22
CA GLY A 346 -18.77 -20.46 -15.16
C GLY A 346 -17.95 -19.17 -15.06
N SER A 347 -16.63 -19.31 -15.17
CA SER A 347 -15.70 -18.19 -14.99
C SER A 347 -14.62 -18.21 -16.06
N THR A 348 -14.14 -17.02 -16.45
CA THR A 348 -12.95 -16.84 -17.28
C THR A 348 -12.01 -15.88 -16.57
N PHE A 349 -10.97 -16.43 -15.97
CA PHE A 349 -9.87 -15.64 -15.41
C PHE A 349 -8.91 -15.27 -16.54
N ARG A 350 -8.59 -13.99 -16.65
CA ARG A 350 -7.66 -13.47 -17.65
C ARG A 350 -6.56 -12.69 -16.99
N PHE A 351 -5.36 -12.76 -17.55
CA PHE A 351 -4.29 -11.86 -17.18
C PHE A 351 -3.38 -11.53 -18.35
N SER A 352 -2.72 -10.38 -18.29
CA SER A 352 -1.77 -9.94 -19.31
C SER A 352 -0.36 -9.90 -18.78
N LEU A 353 0.63 -10.28 -19.60
CA LEU A 353 2.04 -10.04 -19.36
C LEU A 353 2.65 -9.27 -20.55
N PRO A 354 3.62 -8.37 -20.33
CA PRO A 354 4.31 -7.67 -21.42
C PRO A 354 4.97 -8.66 -22.39
N TYR A 355 4.68 -8.50 -23.68
CA TYR A 355 5.30 -9.25 -24.75
C TYR A 355 6.53 -8.49 -25.26
N ILE A 356 7.68 -8.75 -24.64
CA ILE A 356 8.95 -8.23 -25.13
C ILE A 356 9.48 -9.23 -26.15
N ALA A 357 9.10 -9.03 -27.41
CA ALA A 357 9.63 -9.80 -28.53
C ALA A 357 11.16 -9.68 -28.57
N ARG A 358 11.83 -10.80 -28.83
CA ARG A 358 13.27 -10.84 -29.08
C ARG A 358 13.66 -9.76 -30.09
N LYS A 359 14.41 -8.73 -29.67
CA LYS A 359 15.28 -8.00 -30.60
C LYS A 359 16.40 -8.96 -30.94
N GLU A 360 16.56 -9.28 -32.21
CA GLU A 360 17.66 -10.07 -32.75
C GLU A 360 18.98 -9.60 -32.13
N ARG A 361 19.53 -10.39 -31.20
CA ARG A 361 20.94 -10.37 -30.88
C ARG A 361 21.59 -11.46 -31.71
N ASN A 362 22.56 -11.03 -32.50
CA ASN A 362 23.44 -11.83 -33.34
C ASN A 362 23.80 -13.15 -32.67
N ALA A 363 23.67 -14.22 -33.44
CA ALA A 363 24.09 -15.57 -33.10
C ALA A 363 25.46 -15.57 -32.42
N ILE A 364 25.48 -15.98 -31.16
CA ILE A 364 26.66 -16.59 -30.55
C ILE A 364 26.51 -18.08 -30.86
N PRO A 365 27.55 -18.78 -31.34
CA PRO A 365 27.41 -20.16 -31.78
C PRO A 365 26.98 -21.02 -30.59
N GLU A 366 25.87 -21.74 -30.77
CA GLU A 366 25.48 -22.84 -29.89
C GLU A 366 26.63 -23.86 -29.90
N ASN A 367 27.32 -23.96 -28.77
CA ASN A 367 28.08 -25.16 -28.47
C ASN A 367 27.06 -26.26 -28.21
N ASN A 368 26.97 -27.18 -29.18
CA ASN A 368 26.26 -28.44 -29.10
C ASN A 368 26.48 -29.12 -27.74
N ALA A 369 25.49 -29.03 -26.86
CA ALA A 369 25.30 -29.99 -25.79
C ALA A 369 24.22 -30.95 -26.28
N GLU A 370 24.69 -32.10 -26.76
CA GLU A 370 23.89 -33.21 -27.25
C GLU A 370 22.75 -33.55 -26.28
N ASN A 371 21.52 -33.49 -26.81
CA ASN A 371 20.39 -34.22 -26.26
C ASN A 371 20.70 -35.72 -26.38
N LYS A 372 21.28 -36.30 -25.34
CA LYS A 372 21.16 -37.75 -25.12
C LYS A 372 19.78 -38.03 -24.58
N THR A 373 18.91 -38.43 -25.50
CA THR A 373 17.83 -39.38 -25.23
C THR A 373 18.42 -40.59 -24.51
N ASP A 374 18.16 -40.72 -23.21
CA ASP A 374 18.48 -41.97 -22.52
C ASP A 374 17.26 -42.89 -22.55
N SER A 375 17.26 -43.70 -23.60
CA SER A 375 16.54 -44.96 -23.68
C SER A 375 17.52 -46.06 -23.30
N GLY A 376 17.30 -46.72 -22.16
CA GLY A 376 17.85 -48.05 -21.93
C GLY A 376 18.48 -48.28 -20.56
N VAL A 377 17.96 -49.32 -19.89
CA VAL A 377 18.60 -50.10 -18.81
C VAL A 377 18.68 -49.38 -17.46
N LYS A 378 17.72 -49.68 -16.58
CA LYS A 378 17.92 -49.57 -15.12
C LYS A 378 19.05 -50.53 -14.73
N GLN A 379 20.29 -50.04 -14.70
CA GLN A 379 21.31 -50.67 -13.87
C GLN A 379 20.94 -50.40 -12.43
N GLU A 380 20.82 -51.46 -11.62
CA GLU A 380 20.68 -51.33 -10.17
C GLU A 380 22.00 -50.80 -9.61
N ILE A 381 22.08 -49.47 -9.46
CA ILE A 381 23.18 -48.81 -8.76
C ILE A 381 23.10 -49.26 -7.29
N SER A 382 24.09 -50.04 -6.86
CA SER A 382 24.24 -50.51 -5.48
C SER A 382 25.73 -50.49 -5.13
N GLY A 383 26.05 -50.34 -3.85
CA GLY A 383 27.44 -50.34 -3.39
C GLY A 383 28.06 -48.96 -3.16
N LEU A 384 27.27 -47.88 -3.13
CA LEU A 384 27.84 -46.52 -3.03
C LEU A 384 28.27 -46.18 -1.59
N LYS A 385 29.41 -45.49 -1.46
CA LYS A 385 29.78 -44.80 -0.22
C LYS A 385 29.27 -43.36 -0.27
N ILE A 386 28.29 -43.05 0.57
CA ILE A 386 27.56 -41.79 0.54
C ILE A 386 27.82 -40.98 1.80
N LEU A 387 28.22 -39.71 1.64
CA LEU A 387 28.29 -38.73 2.72
C LEU A 387 27.01 -37.90 2.75
N ILE A 388 26.34 -37.87 3.90
CA ILE A 388 25.19 -36.99 4.17
C ILE A 388 25.68 -35.84 5.03
N THR A 389 25.47 -34.62 4.55
CA THR A 389 25.85 -33.37 5.22
C THR A 389 24.57 -32.62 5.56
N GLU A 390 24.17 -32.66 6.83
CA GLU A 390 22.88 -32.17 7.32
C GLU A 390 22.95 -32.00 8.85
N ASP A 391 22.49 -30.85 9.36
CA ASP A 391 22.51 -30.53 10.80
C ASP A 391 21.21 -30.92 11.52
N ASP A 392 20.09 -31.09 10.79
CA ASP A 392 18.83 -31.55 11.37
C ASP A 392 18.76 -33.08 11.48
N PHE A 393 18.59 -33.57 12.71
CA PHE A 393 18.52 -35.00 13.01
C PHE A 393 17.37 -35.73 12.27
N VAL A 394 16.24 -35.06 12.01
CA VAL A 394 15.10 -35.67 11.31
C VAL A 394 15.43 -35.81 9.83
N SER A 395 15.98 -34.78 9.21
CA SER A 395 16.49 -34.79 7.83
C SER A 395 17.56 -35.87 7.64
N VAL A 396 18.56 -35.96 8.53
CA VAL A 396 19.59 -37.02 8.52
C VAL A 396 18.94 -38.41 8.50
N LYS A 397 17.95 -38.64 9.37
CA LYS A 397 17.27 -39.93 9.48
C LYS A 397 16.48 -40.26 8.21
N LEU A 398 15.79 -39.28 7.62
CA LEU A 398 15.05 -39.44 6.37
C LEU A 398 16.00 -39.78 5.21
N LEU A 399 17.08 -39.01 5.05
CA LEU A 399 18.07 -39.22 4.00
C LEU A 399 18.74 -40.58 4.13
N LYS A 400 19.10 -40.98 5.35
CA LYS A 400 19.68 -42.32 5.61
C LYS A 400 18.73 -43.44 5.17
N ILE A 401 17.44 -43.32 5.44
CA ILE A 401 16.43 -44.29 4.98
C ILE A 401 16.33 -44.27 3.45
N ALA A 402 16.32 -43.08 2.84
CA ALA A 402 16.18 -42.91 1.39
C ALA A 402 17.34 -43.52 0.59
N VAL A 403 18.58 -43.41 1.09
CA VAL A 403 19.77 -43.94 0.40
C VAL A 403 20.10 -45.38 0.77
N ASN A 404 19.47 -45.96 1.79
CA ASN A 404 19.81 -47.30 2.31
C ASN A 404 19.69 -48.42 1.26
N ALA A 405 18.88 -48.24 0.23
CA ALA A 405 18.71 -49.22 -0.85
C ALA A 405 19.89 -49.23 -1.85
N ILE A 406 20.69 -48.16 -1.90
CA ILE A 406 21.78 -47.97 -2.87
C ILE A 406 23.16 -47.83 -2.22
N ALA A 407 23.21 -47.47 -0.93
CA ALA A 407 24.43 -47.25 -0.18
C ALA A 407 24.97 -48.54 0.44
N GLU A 408 26.27 -48.80 0.29
CA GLU A 408 26.99 -49.80 1.11
C GLU A 408 27.45 -49.19 2.43
N GLU A 409 27.84 -47.92 2.41
CA GLU A 409 28.26 -47.18 3.59
C GLU A 409 27.67 -45.77 3.57
N VAL A 410 27.15 -45.33 4.72
CA VAL A 410 26.60 -43.98 4.90
C VAL A 410 27.36 -43.29 6.03
N ILE A 411 28.07 -42.22 5.69
CA ILE A 411 28.78 -41.36 6.64
C ILE A 411 27.94 -40.10 6.84
N ILE A 412 27.94 -39.55 8.05
CA ILE A 412 27.16 -38.35 8.41
C ILE A 412 28.12 -37.26 8.87
N ALA A 413 27.86 -36.04 8.44
CA ALA A 413 28.52 -34.82 8.90
C ALA A 413 27.45 -33.79 9.30
N GLY A 414 27.61 -33.20 10.48
CA GLY A 414 26.69 -32.18 11.02
C GLY A 414 27.08 -30.73 10.67
N SER A 415 28.26 -30.51 10.09
CA SER A 415 28.69 -29.19 9.62
C SER A 415 29.51 -29.28 8.33
N GLY A 416 29.63 -28.16 7.59
CA GLY A 416 30.44 -28.12 6.37
C GLY A 416 31.93 -28.33 6.63
N LEU A 417 32.45 -27.98 7.82
CA LEU A 417 33.84 -28.25 8.19
C LEU A 417 34.09 -29.74 8.37
N GLU A 418 33.21 -30.43 9.11
CA GLU A 418 33.26 -31.87 9.29
C GLU A 418 33.16 -32.61 7.95
N ALA A 419 32.31 -32.12 7.04
CA ALA A 419 32.19 -32.64 5.67
C ALA A 419 33.51 -32.60 4.90
N VAL A 420 34.19 -31.45 4.93
CA VAL A 420 35.49 -31.25 4.26
C VAL A 420 36.54 -32.19 4.84
N GLU A 421 36.57 -32.34 6.17
CA GLU A 421 37.53 -33.22 6.85
C GLU A 421 37.28 -34.70 6.54
N ILE A 422 36.02 -35.14 6.57
CA ILE A 422 35.62 -36.50 6.20
C ILE A 422 35.99 -36.79 4.75
N CYS A 423 35.73 -35.87 3.82
CA CYS A 423 36.12 -36.02 2.41
C CYS A 423 37.63 -36.10 2.20
N ARG A 424 38.44 -35.45 3.04
CA ARG A 424 39.91 -35.59 2.99
C ARG A 424 40.37 -36.97 3.47
N ASN A 425 39.73 -37.49 4.50
CA ASN A 425 40.06 -38.78 5.09
C ASN A 425 39.48 -39.98 4.33
N ASN A 426 38.44 -39.75 3.50
CA ASN A 426 37.74 -40.77 2.72
C ASN A 426 37.67 -40.36 1.24
N PRO A 427 38.77 -40.52 0.47
CA PRO A 427 38.80 -40.15 -0.95
C PRO A 427 37.96 -41.06 -1.84
N ASP A 428 37.46 -42.17 -1.29
CA ASP A 428 36.62 -43.20 -1.90
C ASP A 428 35.10 -42.90 -1.82
N ILE A 429 34.69 -41.74 -1.30
CA ILE A 429 33.28 -41.32 -1.33
C ILE A 429 32.81 -41.12 -2.77
N ASP A 430 31.73 -41.78 -3.15
CA ASP A 430 31.14 -41.70 -4.48
C ASP A 430 30.20 -40.50 -4.63
N LEU A 431 29.43 -40.22 -3.57
CA LEU A 431 28.35 -39.23 -3.58
C LEU A 431 28.29 -38.46 -2.27
N ILE A 432 28.07 -37.15 -2.36
CA ILE A 432 27.83 -36.26 -1.23
C ILE A 432 26.45 -35.63 -1.39
N LEU A 433 25.58 -35.81 -0.40
CA LEU A 433 24.36 -35.04 -0.25
C LEU A 433 24.69 -33.86 0.67
N MET A 434 24.71 -32.64 0.13
CA MET A 434 25.23 -31.45 0.79
C MET A 434 24.10 -30.46 1.06
N ASP A 435 23.65 -30.32 2.32
CA ASP A 435 22.76 -29.20 2.65
C ASP A 435 23.47 -27.85 2.44
N ILE A 436 22.73 -26.88 1.90
CA ILE A 436 23.25 -25.54 1.63
C ILE A 436 23.38 -24.75 2.92
N ARG A 437 22.47 -24.93 3.89
CA ARG A 437 22.35 -24.07 5.07
C ARG A 437 22.71 -24.79 6.36
N MET A 438 24.00 -25.02 6.53
CA MET A 438 24.56 -25.59 7.76
C MET A 438 25.38 -24.56 8.55
N PRO A 439 25.54 -24.74 9.88
CA PRO A 439 26.37 -23.91 10.73
C PRO A 439 27.88 -24.00 10.38
N GLU A 440 28.64 -23.01 10.85
CA GLU A 440 30.08 -22.83 10.63
C GLU A 440 30.44 -22.53 9.17
N LEU A 441 30.49 -23.55 8.32
CA LEU A 441 30.81 -23.48 6.90
C LEU A 441 29.58 -23.90 6.10
N ASN A 442 29.04 -23.00 5.29
CA ASN A 442 27.84 -23.31 4.51
C ASN A 442 28.15 -24.29 3.36
N GLY A 443 27.11 -24.92 2.79
CA GLY A 443 27.28 -25.95 1.77
C GLY A 443 27.99 -25.47 0.49
N TYR A 444 27.83 -24.19 0.12
CA TYR A 444 28.55 -23.61 -1.03
C TYR A 444 30.04 -23.49 -0.76
N GLU A 445 30.43 -23.03 0.42
CA GLU A 445 31.81 -22.90 0.83
C GLU A 445 32.46 -24.27 1.03
N ALA A 446 31.76 -25.21 1.67
CA ALA A 446 32.20 -26.59 1.80
C ALA A 446 32.42 -27.25 0.43
N THR A 447 31.49 -27.04 -0.51
CA THR A 447 31.64 -27.51 -1.90
C THR A 447 32.89 -26.94 -2.55
N LYS A 448 33.12 -25.61 -2.45
CA LYS A 448 34.33 -24.97 -2.97
C LYS A 448 35.61 -25.55 -2.37
N GLU A 449 35.63 -25.80 -1.06
CA GLU A 449 36.78 -26.41 -0.39
C GLU A 449 37.02 -27.86 -0.85
N ILE A 450 35.96 -28.67 -0.97
CA ILE A 450 36.06 -30.04 -1.48
C ILE A 450 36.58 -30.06 -2.91
N ARG A 451 36.09 -29.15 -3.77
CA ARG A 451 36.52 -29.05 -5.18
C ARG A 451 37.99 -28.67 -5.36
N LYS A 452 38.67 -28.11 -4.34
CA LYS A 452 40.13 -27.87 -4.39
C LYS A 452 40.93 -29.16 -4.44
N PHE A 453 40.45 -30.25 -3.83
CA PHE A 453 41.18 -31.53 -3.74
C PHE A 453 40.46 -32.71 -4.39
N ASN A 454 39.12 -32.70 -4.49
CA ASN A 454 38.33 -33.73 -5.15
C ASN A 454 37.34 -33.13 -6.17
N LYS A 455 37.75 -33.13 -7.44
CA LYS A 455 36.96 -32.63 -8.57
C LYS A 455 36.00 -33.66 -9.17
N LYS A 456 36.11 -34.93 -8.75
CA LYS A 456 35.38 -36.05 -9.37
C LYS A 456 34.16 -36.49 -8.57
N VAL A 457 34.19 -36.35 -7.25
CA VAL A 457 33.07 -36.74 -6.39
C VAL A 457 31.79 -36.01 -6.78
N ILE A 458 30.68 -36.74 -6.88
CA ILE A 458 29.38 -36.16 -7.21
C ILE A 458 28.86 -35.47 -5.96
N ILE A 459 28.44 -34.21 -6.09
CA ILE A 459 27.85 -33.43 -5.00
C ILE A 459 26.46 -33.03 -5.43
N ILE A 460 25.45 -33.43 -4.67
CA ILE A 460 24.06 -33.03 -4.84
C ILE A 460 23.74 -32.03 -3.74
N ALA A 461 23.53 -30.77 -4.13
CA ALA A 461 23.08 -29.73 -3.21
C ALA A 461 21.63 -30.00 -2.79
N GLN A 462 21.38 -29.93 -1.48
CA GLN A 462 20.06 -30.05 -0.88
C GLN A 462 19.58 -28.67 -0.45
N THR A 463 18.33 -28.34 -0.78
CA THR A 463 17.73 -27.09 -0.34
C THR A 463 16.25 -27.31 -0.04
N ALA A 464 15.78 -26.66 1.04
CA ALA A 464 14.37 -26.70 1.44
C ALA A 464 13.43 -26.03 0.41
N PHE A 465 13.98 -25.12 -0.40
CA PHE A 465 13.31 -24.50 -1.54
C PHE A 465 14.37 -24.28 -2.62
N GLY A 466 14.13 -24.76 -3.83
CA GLY A 466 14.86 -24.29 -5.01
C GLY A 466 14.52 -22.82 -5.26
N LEU A 467 14.92 -21.92 -4.36
CA LEU A 467 14.77 -20.48 -4.50
C LEU A 467 15.57 -20.06 -5.73
N SER A 468 14.97 -19.16 -6.50
CA SER A 468 15.58 -18.48 -7.65
C SER A 468 17.01 -18.03 -7.29
N GLY A 469 18.02 -18.59 -7.95
CA GLY A 469 19.43 -18.31 -7.70
C GLY A 469 20.23 -19.38 -6.94
N ASP A 470 19.61 -20.30 -6.20
CA ASP A 470 20.35 -21.32 -5.43
C ASP A 470 20.96 -22.39 -6.35
N ARG A 471 20.29 -22.70 -7.46
CA ARG A 471 20.82 -23.60 -8.48
C ARG A 471 22.06 -23.01 -9.15
N GLU A 472 22.00 -21.75 -9.56
CA GLU A 472 23.09 -21.03 -10.22
C GLU A 472 24.31 -20.92 -9.30
N LYS A 473 24.09 -20.59 -8.02
CA LYS A 473 25.14 -20.55 -7.00
C LYS A 473 25.74 -21.92 -6.72
N SER A 474 24.92 -22.98 -6.71
CA SER A 474 25.39 -24.36 -6.51
C SER A 474 26.27 -24.82 -7.66
N ILE A 475 25.91 -24.48 -8.90
CA ILE A 475 26.71 -24.82 -10.09
C ILE A 475 28.00 -23.98 -10.17
N ALA A 476 27.97 -22.74 -9.67
CA ALA A 476 29.12 -21.84 -9.66
C ALA A 476 30.13 -22.13 -8.53
N ALA A 477 29.74 -22.89 -7.50
CA ALA A 477 30.58 -23.30 -6.38
C ALA A 477 31.46 -24.50 -6.75
#